data_AF-A0A2W4KA55-F1
#
_entry.id   AF-A0A2W4KA55-F1
#
_cell.length_a   1.000
_cell.length_b   1.000
_cell.length_c   1.000
_cell.angle_alpha   90.00
_cell.angle_beta   90.00
_cell.angle_gamma   90.00
#
_symmetry.space_group_name_H-M   'P 1'
#
loop_
_entity.id
_entity.type
_entity.pdbx_description
1 polymer ?
#
loop_
_entity_poly.entity_id
_entity_poly.type
_entity_poly.pdbx_seq_one_letter_code
_entity_poly.pdbx_strand_id
1 'polypeptide(L)' 'MYTVRGYGRPGRDWGVLGELLAGGAHLRWLYGTRSDGLVPEASAVIEGAVHIADLTGYHHLDLVRRAEVVDLCARYLP' A
#
# COMPACT_ATOMS: atom_id res chain seq x y z
N MET A 1 10.65 -7.14 12.72
CA MET A 1 9.39 -6.62 12.13
C MET A 1 9.68 -6.24 10.69
N TYR A 2 8.73 -6.47 9.78
CA TYR A 2 8.91 -6.19 8.36
C TYR A 2 7.78 -5.30 7.84
N THR A 3 8.06 -4.47 6.83
CA THR A 3 7.05 -3.66 6.13
C THR A 3 7.12 -3.85 4.62
N VAL A 4 5.97 -3.73 3.96
CA VAL A 4 5.84 -3.55 2.51
C VAL A 4 4.97 -2.32 2.28
N ARG A 5 5.18 -1.65 1.16
CA ARG A 5 4.44 -0.43 0.83
C ARG A 5 3.78 -0.59 -0.53
N GLY A 6 2.49 -0.25 -0.63
CA GLY A 6 1.77 -0.18 -1.89
C GLY A 6 1.71 1.23 -2.44
N TYR A 7 1.59 1.34 -3.76
CA TYR A 7 1.18 2.57 -4.43
C TYR A 7 0.03 2.27 -5.38
N GLY A 8 -1.16 2.78 -5.03
CA GLY A 8 -2.34 2.68 -5.88
C GLY A 8 -2.13 3.37 -7.24
N ARG A 9 -2.99 3.04 -8.20
CA ARG A 9 -3.08 3.72 -9.49
C ARG A 9 -4.45 4.39 -9.65
N PRO A 10 -4.47 5.69 -10.01
CA PRO A 10 -5.71 6.38 -10.36
C PRO A 10 -6.53 5.57 -11.37
N GLY A 11 -7.83 5.40 -11.10
CA GLY A 11 -8.76 4.65 -11.94
C GLY A 11 -8.81 3.14 -11.71
N ARG A 12 -7.86 2.56 -10.95
CA ARG A 12 -7.90 1.15 -10.51
C ARG A 12 -8.14 0.99 -9.01
N ASP A 13 -7.96 2.07 -8.26
CA ASP A 13 -8.14 2.12 -6.80
C ASP A 13 -9.62 2.22 -6.40
N TRP A 14 -10.52 1.43 -6.97
CA TRP A 14 -11.95 1.54 -6.63
C TRP A 14 -12.31 0.85 -5.32
N GLY A 15 -11.53 -0.12 -4.83
CA GLY A 15 -11.95 -0.86 -3.64
C GLY A 15 -13.28 -1.60 -3.85
N VAL A 16 -14.11 -1.71 -2.81
CA VAL A 16 -15.46 -2.30 -2.91
C VAL A 16 -16.52 -1.27 -3.31
N LEU A 17 -16.41 -0.03 -2.82
CA LEU A 17 -17.41 1.04 -3.00
C LEU A 17 -16.79 2.41 -3.37
N GLY A 18 -15.54 2.45 -3.79
CA GLY A 18 -14.80 3.68 -4.12
C GLY A 18 -13.91 4.19 -2.98
N GLU A 19 -13.80 3.46 -1.87
CA GLU A 19 -13.13 3.92 -0.65
C GLU A 19 -11.64 4.18 -0.84
N LEU A 20 -10.96 3.35 -1.64
CA LEU A 20 -9.53 3.51 -1.92
C LEU A 20 -9.28 4.74 -2.79
N LEU A 21 -10.19 5.05 -3.72
CA LEU A 21 -10.11 6.22 -4.58
C LEU A 21 -10.35 7.48 -3.76
N ALA A 22 -11.40 7.47 -2.93
CA ALA A 22 -11.73 8.58 -2.04
C ALA A 22 -10.61 8.83 -1.03
N GLY A 23 -10.10 7.79 -0.37
CA GLY A 23 -9.00 7.89 0.59
C GLY A 23 -7.71 8.36 -0.06
N GLY A 24 -7.33 7.79 -1.22
CA GLY A 24 -6.15 8.22 -1.98
C GLY A 24 -6.24 9.67 -2.44
N ALA A 25 -7.39 10.09 -2.98
CA ALA A 25 -7.63 11.48 -3.39
C ALA A 25 -7.60 12.42 -2.18
N HIS A 26 -8.21 12.03 -1.06
CA HIS A 26 -8.24 12.83 0.17
C HIS A 26 -6.84 13.03 0.75
N LEU A 27 -6.05 11.97 0.86
CA LEU A 27 -4.65 12.03 1.33
C LEU A 27 -3.77 12.86 0.41
N ARG A 28 -3.96 12.73 -0.91
CA ARG A 28 -3.26 13.55 -1.90
C ARG A 28 -3.64 15.03 -1.79
N TRP A 29 -4.91 15.32 -1.56
CA TRP A 29 -5.41 16.69 -1.42
C TRP A 29 -4.88 17.36 -0.14
N LEU A 30 -4.92 16.67 1.00
CA LEU A 30 -4.47 17.22 2.29
C LEU A 30 -2.95 17.32 2.41
N TYR A 31 -2.23 16.28 1.97
CA TYR A 31 -0.81 16.11 2.32
C TYR A 31 0.10 16.07 1.09
N GLY A 32 -0.43 16.14 -0.13
CA GLY A 32 0.38 16.07 -1.36
C GLY A 32 1.12 14.75 -1.55
N THR A 33 0.79 13.71 -0.77
CA THR A 33 1.56 12.48 -0.68
C THR A 33 0.99 11.36 -1.56
N ARG A 34 1.80 10.34 -1.83
CA ARG A 34 1.34 9.09 -2.46
C ARG A 34 0.83 8.16 -1.36
N SER A 35 -0.07 7.25 -1.72
CA SER A 35 -0.60 6.23 -0.83
C SER A 35 -1.02 4.99 -1.59
N ASP A 36 -1.35 3.93 -0.86
CA ASP A 36 -2.04 2.75 -1.39
C ASP A 36 -3.58 2.90 -1.41
N GLY A 37 -4.09 4.13 -1.20
CA GLY A 37 -5.51 4.43 -1.04
C GLY A 37 -5.94 4.63 0.42
N LEU A 38 -5.21 4.09 1.39
CA LEU A 38 -5.53 4.25 2.83
C LEU A 38 -4.34 4.70 3.67
N VAL A 39 -3.13 4.27 3.33
CA VAL A 39 -1.90 4.52 4.10
C VAL A 39 -0.97 5.44 3.31
N PRO A 40 -0.63 6.62 3.83
CA PRO A 40 0.38 7.50 3.25
C PRO A 40 1.74 6.82 3.14
N GLU A 41 2.52 7.18 2.11
CA GLU A 41 3.87 6.69 1.87
C GLU A 41 4.74 6.75 3.13
N ALA A 42 4.81 7.92 3.78
CA ALA A 42 5.63 8.12 4.97
C ALA A 42 5.24 7.21 6.15
N SER A 43 3.96 6.84 6.27
CA SER A 43 3.45 6.01 7.38
C SER A 43 3.52 4.50 7.09
N ALA A 44 3.74 4.10 5.83
CA ALA A 44 3.85 2.69 5.45
C ALA A 44 5.21 2.06 5.80
N VAL A 45 6.18 2.86 6.24
CA VAL A 45 7.46 2.38 6.75
C VAL A 45 7.56 2.73 8.24
N ILE A 46 7.89 1.72 9.04
CA ILE A 46 8.00 1.85 10.50
C ILE A 46 9.48 1.89 10.85
N GLU A 47 9.87 2.84 11.70
CA GLU A 47 11.24 2.93 12.20
C GLU A 47 11.64 1.65 12.95
N GLY A 48 12.82 1.11 12.64
CA GLY A 48 13.32 -0.14 13.21
C GLY A 48 12.75 -1.41 12.57
N ALA A 49 11.80 -1.31 11.63
CA ALA A 49 11.38 -2.44 10.81
C ALA A 49 12.23 -2.57 9.54
N VAL A 50 12.39 -3.80 9.04
CA VAL A 50 13.04 -4.06 7.76
C VAL A 50 12.02 -3.84 6.65
N HIS A 51 12.24 -2.82 5.82
CA HIS A 51 11.41 -2.59 4.64
C HIS A 51 11.80 -3.57 3.53
N ILE A 52 10.83 -4.38 3.08
CA ILE A 52 11.06 -5.44 2.11
C ILE A 52 10.93 -4.92 0.68
N ALA A 53 9.85 -4.18 0.36
CA ALA A 53 9.58 -3.75 -1.00
C ALA A 53 8.54 -2.64 -1.13
N ASP A 54 8.70 -1.90 -2.23
CA ASP A 54 7.74 -0.96 -2.82
C ASP A 54 6.98 -1.61 -3.99
N LEU A 55 5.67 -1.82 -3.81
CA LEU A 55 4.80 -2.51 -4.77
C LEU A 55 4.00 -1.50 -5.59
N THR A 56 4.61 -1.04 -6.68
CA THR A 56 3.99 -0.04 -7.57
C THR A 56 2.79 -0.64 -8.33
N GLY A 57 1.64 0.02 -8.24
CA GLY A 57 0.38 -0.43 -8.84
C GLY A 57 -0.43 -1.39 -7.97
N TYR A 58 -0.06 -1.53 -6.69
CA TYR A 58 -0.81 -2.28 -5.69
C TYR A 58 -1.45 -1.28 -4.74
N HIS A 59 -2.78 -1.27 -4.70
CA HIS A 59 -3.53 -0.53 -3.68
C HIS A 59 -3.71 -1.39 -2.43
N HIS A 60 -4.27 -0.84 -1.37
CA HIS A 60 -4.30 -1.47 -0.06
C HIS A 60 -4.87 -2.90 -0.08
N LEU A 61 -5.99 -3.12 -0.79
CA LEU A 61 -6.57 -4.46 -0.91
C LEU A 61 -5.71 -5.45 -1.70
N ASP A 62 -4.88 -4.99 -2.65
CA ASP A 62 -3.99 -5.88 -3.39
C ASP A 62 -2.92 -6.45 -2.46
N LEU A 63 -2.42 -5.62 -1.53
CA LEU A 63 -1.42 -6.04 -0.54
C LEU A 63 -1.91 -7.22 0.32
N VAL A 64 -3.22 -7.31 0.55
CA VAL A 64 -3.82 -8.36 1.39
C VAL A 64 -4.32 -9.55 0.56
N ARG A 65 -4.71 -9.34 -0.70
CA ARG A 65 -5.39 -10.36 -1.52
C ARG A 65 -4.48 -11.07 -2.52
N ARG A 66 -3.39 -10.45 -2.95
CA ARG A 66 -2.53 -11.01 -4.00
C ARG A 66 -1.55 -12.02 -3.44
N ALA A 67 -1.58 -13.24 -3.99
CA ALA A 67 -0.69 -14.32 -3.58
C ALA A 67 0.79 -13.93 -3.72
N GLU A 68 1.13 -13.11 -4.71
CA GLU A 68 2.51 -12.66 -4.94
C GLU A 68 3.07 -11.84 -3.76
N VAL A 69 2.19 -11.15 -3.02
CA VAL A 69 2.59 -10.40 -1.82
C VAL A 69 2.88 -11.35 -0.66
N VAL A 70 2.07 -12.41 -0.52
CA VAL A 70 2.31 -13.48 0.46
C VAL A 70 3.59 -14.23 0.14
N ASP A 71 3.81 -14.60 -1.12
CA ASP A 71 5.03 -15.28 -1.57
C ASP A 71 6.29 -14.43 -1.33
N LEU A 72 6.18 -13.11 -1.52
CA LEU A 72 7.26 -12.18 -1.19
C LEU A 72 7.53 -12.20 0.32
N CYS A 73 6.50 -12.05 1.15
CA CYS A 73 6.64 -12.05 2.61
C CYS A 73 7.19 -13.38 3.14
N ALA A 74 6.77 -14.51 2.56
CA ALA A 74 7.20 -15.85 2.96
C ALA A 74 8.71 -16.07 2.84
N ARG A 75 9.38 -15.39 1.88
CA ARG A 75 10.85 -15.45 1.73
C ARG A 75 11.62 -14.86 2.91
N TYR A 76 10.96 -14.10 3.77
CA TYR A 76 11.55 -13.42 4.93
C TYR A 76 11.04 -14.00 6.26
N LEU A 77 10.19 -15.02 6.22
CA LEU A 77 9.78 -15.79 7.40
C LEU A 77 10.76 -16.95 7.61
N PRO A 78 11.21 -17.21 8.85
CA PRO A 78 12.11 -18.32 9.17
C PRO A 78 11.43 -19.70 9.09
#